data_AF-A0A815VXI4-F1
#
_entry.id   AF-A0A815VXI4-F1
#
_cell.length_a   1.000
_cell.length_b   1.000
_cell.length_c   1.000
_cell.angle_alpha   90.00
_cell.angle_beta   90.00
_cell.angle_gamma   90.00
#
_symmetry.space_group_name_H-M   'P 1'
#
loop_
_entity.id
_entity.type
_entity.pdbx_description
1 polymer ?
#
loop_
_entity_poly.entity_id
_entity_poly.type
_entity_poly.pdbx_seq_one_letter_code
_entity_poly.pdbx_strand_id
1 'polypeptide(L)'
;MLSESEGNFLDGCRFVYIDMGTNIGVQIRKLYEPQLYPNSSVFSLFTRIFGSRNKEVCSVGFEANPYHDEYLKDFENYCLKRHYRVKIFTSTAVSITNESQAFYVQSEDTLYNQWGSSLLPNRNKTKIIVSSIDIASWIRGTVLTRKIPSGLPLAKIMMKTDIEGHDSIVLTNLIFSGVYCSIDLIYGEHFNQEFQHAVSILKQYTNSCKTELVPLDDESHFMIKLPFF
;
A
#
# COMPACT_ATOMS: atom_id res chain seq x y z
N MET A 1 8.38 15.87 -23.69
CA MET A 1 8.85 16.94 -22.80
C MET A 1 8.26 16.68 -21.43
N LEU A 2 9.05 16.15 -20.49
CA LEU A 2 8.64 16.05 -19.09
C LEU A 2 9.05 17.37 -18.43
N SER A 3 8.09 18.09 -17.87
CA SER A 3 8.34 19.33 -17.15
C SER A 3 8.99 19.01 -15.80
N GLU A 4 10.25 19.42 -15.63
CA GLU A 4 10.87 19.56 -14.31
C GLU A 4 10.19 20.73 -13.57
N SER A 5 9.24 20.44 -12.65
CA SER A 5 9.00 21.23 -11.42
C SER A 5 7.84 20.74 -10.53
N GLU A 6 7.56 19.44 -10.44
CA GLU A 6 6.77 18.96 -9.28
C GLU A 6 7.72 18.24 -8.33
N GLY A 7 7.99 18.85 -7.18
CA GLY A 7 8.78 18.24 -6.13
C GLY A 7 8.18 16.91 -5.67
N ASN A 8 8.97 16.11 -4.97
CA ASN A 8 8.50 14.84 -4.42
C ASN A 8 7.24 15.06 -3.57
N PHE A 9 6.14 14.41 -3.92
CA PHE A 9 4.85 14.60 -3.21
C PHE A 9 4.92 14.21 -1.73
N LEU A 10 5.92 13.41 -1.34
CA LEU A 10 6.18 13.03 0.04
C LEU A 10 7.10 14.00 0.79
N ASP A 11 7.55 15.09 0.17
CA ASP A 11 8.30 16.13 0.88
C ASP A 11 7.44 16.68 2.03
N GLY A 12 8.05 16.77 3.22
CA GLY A 12 7.39 17.13 4.47
C GLY A 12 6.68 15.97 5.18
N CYS A 13 6.54 14.80 4.56
CA CYS A 13 5.84 13.65 5.16
C CYS A 13 6.74 12.95 6.19
N ARG A 14 6.43 13.13 7.47
CA ARG A 14 7.11 12.40 8.54
C ARG A 14 6.65 10.95 8.63
N PHE A 15 5.36 10.72 8.44
CA PHE A 15 4.73 9.41 8.47
C PHE A 15 4.24 9.06 7.08
N VAL A 16 4.56 7.84 6.64
CA VAL A 16 4.14 7.34 5.33
C VAL A 16 3.43 6.02 5.53
N TYR A 17 2.24 5.91 4.93
CA TYR A 17 1.50 4.68 4.81
C TYR A 17 1.42 4.28 3.34
N ILE A 18 1.83 3.06 3.01
CA ILE A 18 1.81 2.52 1.65
C ILE A 18 0.78 1.39 1.63
N ASP A 19 -0.23 1.50 0.78
CA ASP A 19 -1.32 0.54 0.64
C ASP A 19 -1.24 -0.13 -0.74
N MET A 20 -0.69 -1.35 -0.78
CA MET A 20 -0.57 -2.12 -2.01
C MET A 20 -1.77 -3.05 -2.15
N GLY A 21 -2.56 -2.88 -3.22
CA GLY A 21 -3.87 -3.50 -3.34
C GLY A 21 -4.92 -2.71 -2.58
N THR A 22 -5.03 -1.42 -2.91
CA THR A 22 -5.91 -0.48 -2.22
C THR A 22 -7.40 -0.84 -2.38
N ASN A 23 -7.77 -1.58 -3.42
CA ASN A 23 -9.14 -1.95 -3.78
C ASN A 23 -10.03 -0.69 -3.83
N ILE A 24 -11.01 -0.55 -2.93
CA ILE A 24 -11.87 0.63 -2.81
C ILE A 24 -11.39 1.63 -1.73
N GLY A 25 -10.11 1.62 -1.36
CA GLY A 25 -9.52 2.62 -0.47
C GLY A 25 -9.90 2.50 1.00
N VAL A 26 -10.49 1.37 1.42
CA VAL A 26 -10.99 1.18 2.79
C VAL A 26 -9.87 1.30 3.82
N GLN A 27 -8.68 0.76 3.56
CA GLN A 27 -7.57 0.80 4.52
C GLN A 27 -7.03 2.22 4.73
N ILE A 28 -6.85 2.98 3.64
CA ILE A 28 -6.52 4.40 3.70
C ILE A 28 -7.62 5.18 4.43
N ARG A 29 -8.90 4.88 4.19
CA ARG A 29 -9.99 5.58 4.87
C ARG A 29 -10.12 5.23 6.35
N LYS A 30 -9.85 3.97 6.74
CA LYS A 30 -9.72 3.52 8.13
C LYS A 30 -8.66 4.34 8.88
N LEU A 31 -7.57 4.71 8.23
CA LEU A 31 -6.54 5.55 8.83
C LEU A 31 -7.08 6.95 9.17
N TYR A 32 -7.68 7.65 8.19
CA TYR A 32 -8.11 9.04 8.38
C TYR A 32 -9.45 9.21 9.10
N GLU A 33 -10.36 8.25 8.97
CA GLU A 33 -11.73 8.29 9.49
C GLU A 33 -12.08 7.02 10.28
N PRO A 34 -11.31 6.67 11.32
CA PRO A 34 -11.48 5.41 12.06
C PRO A 34 -12.88 5.26 12.69
N GLN A 35 -13.55 6.37 13.01
CA GLN A 35 -14.91 6.37 13.55
C GLN A 35 -15.95 5.74 12.62
N LEU A 36 -15.67 5.66 11.31
CA LEU A 36 -16.56 5.04 10.32
C LEU A 36 -16.41 3.51 10.26
N TYR A 37 -15.38 2.95 10.90
CA TYR A 37 -15.00 1.54 10.79
C TYR A 37 -14.79 0.90 12.17
N PRO A 38 -15.81 0.91 13.05
CA PRO A 38 -15.66 0.41 14.41
C PRO A 38 -15.16 -1.03 14.43
N ASN A 39 -14.28 -1.34 15.39
CA ASN A 39 -13.70 -2.68 15.60
C ASN A 39 -12.76 -3.20 14.50
N SER A 40 -12.26 -2.33 13.61
CA SER A 40 -11.23 -2.72 12.63
C SER A 40 -9.95 -3.14 13.35
N SER A 41 -9.42 -4.32 13.04
CA SER A 41 -8.25 -4.90 13.69
C SER A 41 -6.96 -4.12 13.38
N VAL A 42 -6.89 -3.46 12.21
CA VAL A 42 -5.75 -2.64 11.78
C VAL A 42 -5.48 -1.42 12.66
N PHE A 43 -6.48 -0.96 13.43
CA PHE A 43 -6.33 0.22 14.29
C PHE A 43 -5.23 0.08 15.34
N SER A 44 -5.02 -1.15 15.84
CA SER A 44 -3.94 -1.44 16.78
C SER A 44 -2.56 -1.13 16.15
N LEU A 45 -2.39 -1.47 14.86
CA LEU A 45 -1.17 -1.23 14.12
C LEU A 45 -0.97 0.26 13.79
N PHE A 46 -2.02 0.94 13.31
CA PHE A 46 -1.96 2.39 13.07
C PHE A 46 -1.62 3.16 14.35
N THR A 47 -2.26 2.83 15.47
CA THR A 47 -1.97 3.46 16.77
C THR A 47 -0.54 3.18 17.22
N ARG A 48 -0.04 1.96 17.01
CA ARG A 48 1.34 1.58 17.38
C ARG A 48 2.39 2.34 16.57
N ILE A 49 2.19 2.53 15.26
CA ILE A 49 3.18 3.18 14.39
C ILE A 49 3.02 4.71 14.39
N PHE A 50 1.79 5.21 14.25
CA PHE A 50 1.51 6.63 14.05
C PHE A 50 1.00 7.33 15.32
N GLY A 51 0.48 6.59 16.30
CA GLY A 51 -0.17 7.18 17.49
C GLY A 51 -1.50 7.84 17.12
N SER A 52 -1.80 8.99 17.73
CA SER A 52 -3.00 9.78 17.41
C SER A 52 -2.85 10.71 16.20
N ARG A 53 -1.79 10.54 15.40
CA ARG A 53 -1.37 11.48 14.34
C ARG A 53 -1.81 11.05 12.94
N ASN A 54 -2.93 10.33 12.83
CA ASN A 54 -3.40 9.78 11.55
C ASN A 54 -3.52 10.84 10.45
N LYS A 55 -3.93 12.06 10.80
CA LYS A 55 -4.06 13.19 9.86
C LYS A 55 -2.72 13.75 9.36
N GLU A 56 -1.62 13.47 10.05
CA GLU A 56 -0.26 13.85 9.64
C GLU A 56 0.38 12.80 8.70
N VAL A 57 -0.26 11.65 8.52
CA VAL A 57 0.24 10.58 7.66
C VAL A 57 -0.01 10.94 6.19
N CYS A 58 1.01 10.76 5.36
CA CYS A 58 0.85 10.75 3.92
C CYS A 58 0.62 9.32 3.44
N SER A 59 -0.48 9.09 2.72
CA SER A 59 -0.84 7.76 2.24
C SER A 59 -0.61 7.63 0.75
N VAL A 60 -0.10 6.48 0.32
CA VAL A 60 0.11 6.12 -1.08
C VAL A 60 -0.63 4.83 -1.36
N GLY A 61 -1.59 4.84 -2.28
CA GLY A 61 -2.31 3.65 -2.71
C GLY A 61 -1.88 3.19 -4.10
N PHE A 62 -1.90 1.88 -4.33
CA PHE A 62 -1.73 1.27 -5.64
C PHE A 62 -2.88 0.29 -5.89
N GLU A 63 -3.61 0.49 -6.98
CA GLU A 63 -4.71 -0.38 -7.38
C GLU A 63 -4.64 -0.68 -8.88
N ALA A 64 -4.57 -1.97 -9.22
CA ALA A 64 -4.44 -2.42 -10.59
C ALA A 64 -5.77 -2.52 -11.33
N ASN A 65 -6.85 -2.81 -10.62
CA ASN A 65 -8.16 -3.05 -11.20
C ASN A 65 -8.83 -1.73 -11.65
N PRO A 66 -9.02 -1.52 -12.96
CA PRO A 66 -9.59 -0.28 -13.50
C PRO A 66 -11.05 -0.07 -13.12
N TYR A 67 -11.76 -1.09 -12.62
CA TYR A 67 -13.13 -0.90 -12.11
C TYR A 67 -13.19 -0.01 -10.86
N HIS A 68 -12.05 0.23 -10.20
CA HIS A 68 -11.96 1.11 -9.04
C HIS A 68 -11.49 2.52 -9.39
N ASP A 69 -11.04 2.77 -10.64
CA ASP A 69 -10.40 4.03 -11.04
C ASP A 69 -11.22 5.28 -10.72
N GLU A 70 -12.48 5.31 -11.16
CA GLU A 70 -13.36 6.48 -10.97
C GLU A 70 -13.59 6.75 -9.48
N TYR A 71 -13.98 5.71 -8.73
CA TYR A 71 -14.22 5.81 -7.30
C TYR A 71 -12.97 6.23 -6.52
N LEU A 72 -11.80 5.69 -6.86
CA LEU A 72 -10.53 6.02 -6.19
C LEU A 72 -10.07 7.44 -6.50
N LYS A 73 -10.33 7.96 -7.71
CA LYS A 73 -10.07 9.37 -8.04
C LYS A 73 -10.99 10.29 -7.24
N ASP A 74 -12.26 9.93 -7.09
CA ASP A 74 -13.18 10.67 -6.22
C ASP A 74 -12.77 10.60 -4.74
N PHE A 75 -12.28 9.45 -4.28
CA PHE A 75 -11.76 9.28 -2.93
C PHE A 75 -10.48 10.09 -2.68
N GLU A 76 -9.53 10.11 -3.63
CA GLU A 76 -8.34 10.98 -3.56
C GLU A 76 -8.75 12.44 -3.45
N ASN A 77 -9.67 12.90 -4.31
CA ASN A 77 -10.19 14.27 -4.28
C ASN A 77 -10.90 14.60 -2.94
N TYR A 78 -11.69 13.66 -2.41
CA TYR A 78 -12.33 13.77 -1.11
C TYR A 78 -11.31 13.98 0.02
N CYS A 79 -10.24 13.18 0.02
CA CYS A 79 -9.15 13.27 1.00
C CYS A 79 -8.43 14.62 0.91
N LEU A 80 -8.07 15.05 -0.30
CA LEU A 80 -7.34 16.30 -0.53
C LEU A 80 -8.15 17.53 -0.08
N LYS A 81 -9.47 17.56 -0.31
CA LYS A 81 -10.37 18.61 0.19
C LYS A 81 -10.39 18.72 1.72
N ARG A 82 -10.03 17.65 2.43
CA ARG A 82 -9.94 17.56 3.90
C ARG A 82 -8.52 17.75 4.43
N HIS A 83 -7.58 18.13 3.55
CA HIS A 83 -6.16 18.24 3.85
C HIS A 83 -5.49 16.92 4.26
N TYR A 84 -6.09 15.78 3.91
CA TYR A 84 -5.43 14.49 4.00
C TYR A 84 -4.54 14.31 2.77
N ARG A 85 -3.25 14.03 2.99
CA ARG A 85 -2.27 13.90 1.91
C ARG A 85 -2.29 12.47 1.37
N VAL A 86 -3.05 12.26 0.30
CA VAL A 86 -3.23 10.95 -0.33
C VAL A 86 -2.85 11.03 -1.80
N LYS A 87 -2.14 10.00 -2.29
CA LYS A 87 -1.94 9.76 -3.71
C LYS A 87 -2.27 8.31 -4.05
N ILE A 88 -3.11 8.07 -5.04
CA ILE A 88 -3.51 6.74 -5.48
C ILE A 88 -3.11 6.58 -6.95
N PHE A 89 -2.27 5.57 -7.20
CA PHE A 89 -1.91 5.12 -8.54
C PHE A 89 -2.96 4.09 -9.00
N THR A 90 -3.96 4.56 -9.75
CA THR A 90 -5.01 3.70 -10.30
C THR A 90 -4.53 3.00 -11.58
N SER A 91 -5.17 1.89 -11.95
CA SER A 91 -4.73 1.01 -13.04
C SER A 91 -3.23 0.70 -13.02
N THR A 92 -2.66 0.55 -11.81
CA THR A 92 -1.23 0.36 -11.57
C THR A 92 -1.00 -0.82 -10.63
N ALA A 93 -0.40 -1.89 -11.15
CA ALA A 93 -0.02 -3.05 -10.37
C ALA A 93 1.32 -2.84 -9.64
N VAL A 94 1.43 -3.36 -8.42
CA VAL A 94 2.72 -3.44 -7.74
C VAL A 94 3.48 -4.68 -8.21
N SER A 95 4.73 -4.49 -8.61
CA SER A 95 5.57 -5.52 -9.23
C SER A 95 7.05 -5.30 -8.88
N ILE A 96 7.93 -5.99 -9.59
CA ILE A 96 9.40 -5.85 -9.54
C ILE A 96 9.97 -5.20 -10.80
N THR A 97 9.12 -4.83 -11.76
CA THR A 97 9.49 -4.11 -12.99
C THR A 97 8.54 -2.94 -13.27
N ASN A 98 9.03 -1.94 -14.01
CA ASN A 98 8.24 -0.81 -14.52
C ASN A 98 7.83 -1.09 -15.96
N GLU A 99 6.83 -1.92 -16.18
CA GLU A 99 6.42 -2.40 -17.50
C GLU A 99 4.91 -2.39 -17.64
N SER A 100 4.40 -2.66 -18.84
CA SER A 100 2.99 -3.01 -19.02
C SER A 100 2.83 -4.51 -18.83
N GLN A 101 1.98 -4.92 -17.90
CA GLN A 101 1.79 -6.34 -17.55
C GLN A 101 0.33 -6.75 -17.73
N ALA A 102 0.14 -8.04 -18.00
CA ALA A 102 -1.18 -8.64 -18.03
C ALA A 102 -1.74 -8.74 -16.61
N PHE A 103 -2.94 -8.21 -16.43
CA PHE A 103 -3.70 -8.30 -15.19
C PHE A 103 -5.03 -9.00 -15.46
N TYR A 104 -5.42 -9.90 -14.57
CA TYR A 104 -6.55 -10.82 -14.76
C TYR A 104 -7.67 -10.45 -13.79
N VAL A 105 -8.70 -9.81 -14.33
CA VAL A 105 -9.78 -9.19 -13.56
C VAL A 105 -10.96 -10.14 -13.38
N GLN A 106 -11.45 -10.25 -12.15
CA GLN A 106 -12.69 -10.94 -11.80
C GLN A 106 -13.89 -10.00 -12.01
N SER A 107 -14.30 -9.78 -13.27
CA SER A 107 -15.33 -8.75 -13.59
C SER A 107 -16.72 -9.03 -13.01
N GLU A 108 -17.07 -10.30 -12.78
CA GLU A 108 -18.42 -10.68 -12.34
C GLU A 108 -18.66 -10.52 -10.84
N ASP A 109 -17.60 -10.41 -10.03
CA ASP A 109 -17.71 -10.37 -8.57
C ASP A 109 -17.93 -8.96 -8.03
N THR A 110 -19.04 -8.33 -8.40
CA THR A 110 -19.35 -6.95 -7.95
C THR A 110 -19.67 -6.85 -6.46
N LEU A 111 -20.15 -7.92 -5.83
CA LEU A 111 -20.52 -7.94 -4.41
C LEU A 111 -19.29 -7.82 -3.51
N TYR A 112 -18.18 -8.43 -3.92
CA TYR A 112 -16.91 -8.38 -3.19
C TYR A 112 -15.91 -7.43 -3.85
N ASN A 113 -16.36 -6.42 -4.62
CA ASN A 113 -15.49 -5.45 -5.29
C ASN A 113 -14.38 -6.12 -6.13
N GLN A 114 -14.73 -7.15 -6.89
CA GLN A 114 -13.87 -7.87 -7.82
C GLN A 114 -12.62 -8.49 -7.18
N TRP A 115 -12.78 -9.01 -5.96
CA TRP A 115 -11.76 -9.79 -5.26
C TRP A 115 -11.14 -10.90 -6.11
N GLY A 116 -9.87 -11.20 -5.81
CA GLY A 116 -9.06 -12.15 -6.56
C GLY A 116 -8.52 -11.62 -7.89
N SER A 117 -8.74 -10.37 -8.28
CA SER A 117 -8.09 -9.81 -9.47
C SER A 117 -6.57 -9.71 -9.25
N SER A 118 -5.75 -10.27 -10.13
CA SER A 118 -4.30 -10.33 -9.88
C SER A 118 -3.43 -10.42 -11.14
N LEU A 119 -2.11 -10.32 -10.96
CA LEU A 119 -1.12 -10.57 -12.01
C LEU A 119 -0.96 -12.06 -12.37
N LEU A 120 -1.57 -12.97 -11.59
CA LEU A 120 -1.46 -14.40 -11.84
C LEU A 120 -2.37 -14.81 -13.02
N PRO A 121 -1.83 -15.52 -14.02
CA PRO A 121 -2.63 -15.95 -15.16
C PRO A 121 -3.84 -16.79 -14.77
N ASN A 122 -5.02 -16.37 -15.22
CA ASN A 122 -6.26 -17.12 -15.05
C ASN A 122 -7.12 -17.05 -16.31
N ARG A 123 -7.45 -18.20 -16.89
CA ARG A 123 -8.21 -18.30 -18.15
C ARG A 123 -9.68 -17.93 -17.99
N ASN A 124 -10.21 -17.96 -16.77
CA ASN A 124 -11.61 -17.63 -16.46
C ASN A 124 -11.79 -16.14 -16.16
N LYS A 125 -10.72 -15.34 -16.17
CA LYS A 125 -10.74 -13.92 -15.85
C LYS A 125 -10.47 -13.08 -17.09
N THR A 126 -10.99 -11.86 -17.08
CA THR A 126 -10.77 -10.91 -18.17
C THR A 126 -9.33 -10.41 -18.12
N LYS A 127 -8.55 -10.70 -19.17
CA LYS A 127 -7.17 -10.20 -19.29
C LYS A 127 -7.19 -8.75 -19.77
N ILE A 128 -6.61 -7.86 -18.99
CA ILE A 128 -6.36 -6.46 -19.34
C ILE A 128 -4.86 -6.15 -19.26
N ILE A 129 -4.44 -5.02 -19.81
CA ILE A 129 -3.07 -4.51 -19.68
C ILE A 129 -3.08 -3.32 -18.74
N VAL A 130 -2.24 -3.36 -17.71
CA VAL A 130 -2.06 -2.29 -16.73
C VAL A 130 -0.59 -1.91 -16.65
N SER A 131 -0.28 -0.70 -16.20
CA SER A 131 1.09 -0.35 -15.84
C SER A 131 1.48 -1.07 -14.56
N SER A 132 2.75 -1.44 -14.43
CA SER A 132 3.32 -1.96 -13.20
C SER A 132 4.38 -1.01 -12.66
N ILE A 133 4.57 -1.04 -11.35
CA ILE A 133 5.63 -0.29 -10.67
C ILE A 133 6.59 -1.23 -9.96
N ASP A 134 7.89 -1.04 -10.16
CA ASP A 134 8.93 -1.63 -9.30
C ASP A 134 8.90 -0.87 -7.97
N ILE A 135 8.20 -1.46 -7.00
CA ILE A 135 7.99 -0.81 -5.71
C ILE A 135 9.28 -0.60 -4.92
N ALA A 136 10.29 -1.47 -5.10
CA ALA A 136 11.57 -1.28 -4.42
C ALA A 136 12.28 -0.03 -4.95
N SER A 137 12.32 0.13 -6.26
CA SER A 137 12.87 1.33 -6.89
C SER A 137 12.06 2.58 -6.58
N TRP A 138 10.72 2.49 -6.55
CA TRP A 138 9.86 3.61 -6.20
C TRP A 138 10.03 4.05 -4.73
N ILE A 139 10.07 3.12 -3.77
CA ILE A 139 10.32 3.44 -2.36
C ILE A 139 11.70 4.11 -2.22
N ARG A 140 12.74 3.55 -2.86
CA ARG A 140 14.08 4.14 -2.81
C ARG A 140 14.10 5.56 -3.39
N GLY A 141 13.48 5.76 -4.55
CA GLY A 141 13.52 7.02 -5.28
C GLY A 141 12.55 8.10 -4.78
N THR A 142 11.50 7.72 -4.05
CA THR A 142 10.42 8.62 -3.61
C THR A 142 10.31 8.66 -2.10
N VAL A 143 10.18 7.52 -1.43
CA VAL A 143 9.95 7.50 0.01
C VAL A 143 11.24 7.86 0.75
N LEU A 144 12.37 7.23 0.42
CA LEU A 144 13.63 7.40 1.16
C LEU A 144 14.37 8.71 0.85
N THR A 145 14.06 9.35 -0.27
CA THR A 145 14.64 10.63 -0.72
C THR A 145 13.80 11.84 -0.31
N ARG A 146 12.60 11.63 0.26
CA ARG A 146 11.72 12.72 0.68
C ARG A 146 12.39 13.61 1.71
N LYS A 147 12.16 14.92 1.63
CA LYS A 147 12.66 15.88 2.61
C LYS A 147 11.85 15.79 3.89
N ILE A 148 12.50 15.54 5.02
CA ILE A 148 11.89 15.56 6.35
C ILE A 148 12.34 16.84 7.07
N PRO A 149 11.44 17.65 7.66
CA PRO A 149 11.84 18.87 8.35
C PRO A 149 12.81 18.58 9.51
N SER A 150 13.86 19.38 9.62
CA SER A 150 14.89 19.26 10.65
C SER A 150 14.32 19.47 12.06
N GLY A 151 14.80 18.69 13.04
CA GLY A 151 14.41 18.83 14.45
C GLY A 151 13.13 18.09 14.85
N LEU A 152 12.48 17.39 13.92
CA LEU A 152 11.33 16.53 14.22
C LEU A 152 11.77 15.10 14.62
N PRO A 153 11.00 14.40 15.47
CA PRO A 153 11.34 13.03 15.89
C PRO A 153 11.28 12.03 14.72
N LEU A 154 11.72 10.79 14.98
CA LEU A 154 11.85 9.71 13.98
C LEU A 154 10.65 9.63 13.02
N ALA A 155 10.94 9.55 11.73
CA ALA A 155 9.97 9.25 10.68
C ALA A 155 9.57 7.76 10.74
N LYS A 156 8.32 7.44 10.36
CA LYS A 156 7.83 6.06 10.32
C LYS A 156 7.23 5.72 8.97
N ILE A 157 7.47 4.49 8.52
CA ILE A 157 6.92 3.93 7.28
C ILE A 157 6.18 2.65 7.62
N MET A 158 4.90 2.58 7.27
CA MET A 158 4.07 1.38 7.37
C MET A 158 3.59 0.98 5.98
N MET A 159 3.49 -0.31 5.72
CA MET A 159 3.05 -0.84 4.43
C MET A 159 2.02 -1.97 4.62
N LYS A 160 0.93 -1.94 3.86
CA LYS A 160 0.07 -3.09 3.59
C LYS A 160 0.53 -3.78 2.32
N THR A 161 0.53 -5.10 2.31
CA THR A 161 0.62 -5.91 1.09
C THR A 161 -0.58 -6.85 1.01
N ASP A 162 -1.34 -6.69 -0.06
CA ASP A 162 -2.49 -7.51 -0.39
C ASP A 162 -2.70 -7.43 -1.90
N ILE A 163 -1.75 -8.00 -2.63
CA ILE A 163 -1.70 -7.93 -4.09
C ILE A 163 -1.97 -9.29 -4.73
N GLU A 164 -2.78 -10.10 -4.04
CA GLU A 164 -3.45 -11.29 -4.54
C GLU A 164 -2.48 -12.26 -5.25
N GLY A 165 -1.43 -12.65 -4.52
CA GLY A 165 -0.48 -13.69 -4.92
C GLY A 165 0.83 -13.19 -5.55
N HIS A 166 1.07 -11.88 -5.55
CA HIS A 166 2.35 -11.30 -5.95
C HIS A 166 3.21 -10.82 -4.75
N ASP A 167 2.68 -10.96 -3.52
CA ASP A 167 3.25 -10.46 -2.27
C ASP A 167 4.64 -11.02 -1.98
N SER A 168 4.80 -12.36 -2.07
CA SER A 168 6.07 -13.03 -1.76
C SER A 168 7.19 -12.60 -2.69
N ILE A 169 6.90 -12.40 -3.99
CA ILE A 169 7.86 -11.93 -5.00
C ILE A 169 8.30 -10.50 -4.66
N VAL A 170 7.34 -9.63 -4.40
CA VAL A 170 7.61 -8.22 -4.07
C VAL A 170 8.39 -8.08 -2.77
N LEU A 171 7.97 -8.77 -1.70
CA LEU A 171 8.67 -8.71 -0.42
C LEU A 171 10.08 -9.29 -0.51
N THR A 172 10.27 -10.37 -1.28
CA THR A 172 11.61 -10.92 -1.57
C THR A 172 12.49 -9.92 -2.30
N ASN A 173 11.95 -9.20 -3.29
CA ASN A 173 12.68 -8.13 -3.98
C ASN A 173 13.01 -6.96 -3.04
N LEU A 174 12.12 -6.58 -2.11
CA LEU A 174 12.42 -5.57 -1.10
C LEU A 174 13.60 -5.99 -0.21
N ILE A 175 13.70 -7.28 0.16
CA ILE A 175 14.82 -7.81 0.94
C ILE A 175 16.13 -7.71 0.13
N PHE A 176 16.15 -8.28 -1.08
CA PHE A 176 17.37 -8.31 -1.89
C PHE A 176 17.84 -6.93 -2.36
N SER A 177 16.91 -5.99 -2.51
CA SER A 177 17.21 -4.61 -2.89
C SER A 177 17.63 -3.71 -1.70
N GLY A 178 17.64 -4.26 -0.48
CA GLY A 178 17.99 -3.55 0.75
C GLY A 178 16.93 -2.56 1.25
N VAL A 179 15.77 -2.50 0.62
CA VAL A 179 14.69 -1.57 0.96
C VAL A 179 13.85 -2.06 2.14
N TYR A 180 13.72 -3.38 2.30
CA TYR A 180 12.88 -3.99 3.35
C TYR A 180 13.12 -3.38 4.73
N CYS A 181 14.40 -3.28 5.14
CA CYS A 181 14.81 -2.79 6.45
C CYS A 181 14.58 -1.28 6.69
N SER A 182 14.17 -0.54 5.65
CA SER A 182 13.77 0.88 5.77
C SER A 182 12.30 1.06 6.17
N ILE A 183 11.50 0.00 6.12
CA ILE A 183 10.08 0.00 6.48
C ILE A 183 9.96 -0.45 7.94
N ASP A 184 9.22 0.27 8.78
CA ASP A 184 9.09 -0.08 10.20
C ASP A 184 8.14 -1.27 10.40
N LEU A 185 7.05 -1.33 9.63
CA LEU A 185 6.06 -2.39 9.73
C LEU A 185 5.45 -2.71 8.37
N ILE A 186 5.37 -3.99 8.06
CA ILE A 186 4.66 -4.56 6.92
C ILE A 186 3.58 -5.49 7.46
N TYR A 187 2.33 -5.34 7.01
CA TYR A 187 1.27 -6.29 7.30
C TYR A 187 0.55 -6.74 6.03
N GLY A 188 -0.08 -7.90 6.09
CA GLY A 188 -0.76 -8.52 4.96
C GLY A 188 -1.22 -9.95 5.26
N GLU A 189 -1.94 -10.54 4.32
CA GLU A 189 -2.54 -11.87 4.47
C GLU A 189 -1.60 -13.00 4.03
N HIS A 190 -0.95 -12.87 2.87
CA HIS A 190 -0.35 -14.00 2.16
C HIS A 190 1.11 -14.32 2.56
N PHE A 191 1.39 -14.44 3.86
CA PHE A 191 2.71 -14.83 4.36
C PHE A 191 2.74 -16.32 4.69
N ASN A 192 3.26 -17.16 3.78
CA ASN A 192 3.46 -18.57 4.09
C ASN A 192 4.53 -18.77 5.19
N GLN A 193 4.51 -19.93 5.86
CA GLN A 193 5.38 -20.20 7.01
C GLN A 193 6.88 -20.16 6.64
N GLU A 194 7.23 -20.63 5.45
CA GLU A 194 8.62 -20.63 4.97
C GLU A 194 9.15 -19.19 4.81
N PHE A 195 8.34 -18.30 4.25
CA PHE A 195 8.68 -16.89 4.10
C PHE A 195 8.82 -16.21 5.46
N GLN A 196 7.88 -16.45 6.38
CA GLN A 196 7.98 -15.93 7.75
C GLN A 196 9.24 -16.44 8.45
N HIS A 197 9.60 -17.70 8.27
CA HIS A 197 10.83 -18.28 8.80
C HIS A 197 12.07 -17.62 8.20
N ALA A 198 12.12 -17.43 6.88
CA ALA A 198 13.23 -16.74 6.22
C ALA A 198 13.43 -15.30 6.74
N VAL A 199 12.33 -14.55 6.94
CA VAL A 199 12.37 -13.21 7.56
C VAL A 199 12.84 -13.26 9.02
N SER A 200 12.48 -14.31 9.77
CA SER A 200 12.95 -14.48 11.14
C SER A 200 14.47 -14.67 11.23
N ILE A 201 15.05 -15.43 10.28
CA ILE A 201 16.50 -15.60 10.15
C ILE A 201 17.16 -14.26 9.82
N LEU A 202 16.61 -13.50 8.86
CA LEU A 202 17.12 -12.17 8.52
C LEU A 202 17.21 -11.28 9.76
N LYS A 203 16.16 -11.27 10.60
CA LYS A 203 16.14 -10.50 11.86
C LYS A 203 17.18 -10.97 12.86
N GLN A 204 17.36 -12.28 13.00
CA GLN A 204 18.31 -12.87 13.94
C GLN A 204 19.76 -12.45 13.63
N TYR A 205 20.10 -12.34 12.35
CA TYR A 205 21.47 -12.07 11.91
C TYR A 205 21.71 -10.60 11.50
N THR A 206 20.71 -9.73 11.61
CA THR A 206 20.86 -8.30 11.30
C THR A 206 20.48 -7.42 12.50
N ASN A 207 21.48 -6.76 13.09
CA ASN A 207 21.25 -5.83 14.20
C ASN A 207 20.59 -4.51 13.75
N SER A 208 20.58 -4.24 12.44
CA SER A 208 20.07 -3.00 11.84
C SER A 208 18.64 -3.12 11.32
N CYS A 209 18.17 -4.32 10.97
CA CYS A 209 16.84 -4.50 10.37
C CYS A 209 15.77 -4.64 11.45
N LYS A 210 14.89 -3.64 11.57
CA LYS A 210 13.85 -3.60 12.61
C LYS A 210 12.43 -3.77 12.06
N THR A 211 12.28 -4.06 10.78
CA THR A 211 10.99 -4.21 10.10
C THR A 211 10.16 -5.31 10.74
N GLU A 212 9.00 -4.96 11.27
CA GLU A 212 8.01 -5.94 11.74
C GLU A 212 7.24 -6.51 10.55
N LEU A 213 7.03 -7.82 10.53
CA LEU A 213 6.13 -8.47 9.56
C LEU A 213 4.97 -9.04 10.37
N VAL A 214 3.75 -8.58 10.09
CA VAL A 214 2.56 -8.93 10.85
C VAL A 214 1.54 -9.59 9.93
N PRO A 215 1.28 -10.90 10.06
CA PRO A 215 0.13 -11.51 9.41
C PRO A 215 -1.15 -10.86 9.95
N LEU A 216 -1.82 -10.10 9.11
CA LEU A 216 -3.08 -9.46 9.42
C LEU A 216 -3.85 -9.28 8.12
N ASP A 217 -5.02 -9.88 8.11
CA ASP A 217 -6.04 -9.65 7.09
C ASP A 217 -7.22 -8.92 7.74
N ASP A 218 -7.44 -7.65 7.35
CA ASP A 218 -8.51 -6.82 7.89
C ASP A 218 -9.44 -6.35 6.76
N GLU A 219 -10.08 -7.32 6.12
CA GLU A 219 -11.14 -7.04 5.15
C GLU A 219 -12.45 -6.56 5.79
N SER A 220 -12.50 -6.26 7.09
CA SER A 220 -13.72 -5.69 7.66
C SER A 220 -14.15 -4.43 6.87
N HIS A 221 -15.45 -4.35 6.54
CA HIS A 221 -16.07 -3.28 5.74
C HIS A 221 -15.70 -3.24 4.24
N PHE A 222 -15.10 -4.30 3.70
CA PHE A 222 -14.73 -4.38 2.28
C PHE A 222 -15.89 -4.15 1.30
N MET A 223 -17.14 -4.50 1.66
CA MET A 223 -18.31 -4.31 0.79
C MET A 223 -18.82 -2.87 0.76
N ILE A 224 -18.40 -2.01 1.69
CA ILE A 224 -19.08 -0.74 1.97
C ILE A 224 -18.32 0.43 1.34
N LYS A 225 -18.80 0.88 0.17
CA LYS A 225 -18.45 2.20 -0.38
C LYS A 225 -19.22 3.29 0.37
N LEU A 226 -18.64 3.76 1.47
CA LEU A 226 -19.23 4.86 2.23
C LEU A 226 -19.24 6.14 1.37
N PRO A 227 -20.31 6.94 1.41
CA PRO A 227 -20.38 8.19 0.65
C PRO A 227 -19.30 9.20 1.06
N PHE A 228 -18.95 10.08 0.13
CA PHE A 228 -18.06 11.22 0.33
C PHE A 228 -18.91 12.43 0.71
N PHE A 229 -18.87 12.83 1.98
CA PHE A 229 -19.62 13.98 2.50
C PHE A 229 -18.87 15.31 2.37
#